data_AF-A0A947MLP6-F1
#
_entry.id   AF-A0A947MLP6-F1
#
_cell.length_a   1.000
_cell.length_b   1.000
_cell.length_c   1.000
_cell.angle_alpha   90.00
_cell.angle_beta   90.00
_cell.angle_gamma   90.00
#
_symmetry.space_group_name_H-M   'P 1'
#
loop_
_entity.id
_entity.type
_entity.pdbx_description
1 polymer ?
#
loop_
_entity_poly.entity_id
_entity_poly.type
_entity_poly.pdbx_seq_one_letter_code
_entity_poly.pdbx_strand_id
1 'polypeptide(L)'
;MITKDAYKQKIEAELDMAEAKMTEFKAQMKLSSADAQLSYAKHIETLDHGIEATKIKLKELGEAGEDAWERIQEGVESAWGSLSDAVKDASAIFNKK
;
A
#
# COMPACT_ATOMS: atom_id res chain seq x y z
N MET A 1 14.64 -20.50 5.15
CA MET A 1 13.50 -20.38 4.23
C MET A 1 12.43 -19.60 4.97
N ILE A 2 11.91 -18.52 4.40
CA ILE A 2 10.73 -17.83 4.95
C ILE A 2 9.52 -18.73 4.68
N THR A 3 8.61 -18.86 5.64
CA THR A 3 7.34 -19.57 5.43
C THR A 3 6.33 -18.63 4.78
N LYS A 4 5.35 -19.19 4.06
CA LYS A 4 4.23 -18.43 3.49
C LYS A 4 3.56 -17.52 4.53
N ASP A 5 3.33 -18.04 5.74
CA ASP A 5 2.71 -17.29 6.83
C ASP A 5 3.60 -16.13 7.31
N ALA A 6 4.90 -16.35 7.49
CA ALA A 6 5.83 -15.30 7.91
C ALA A 6 5.95 -14.20 6.83
N TYR A 7 5.94 -14.59 5.55
CA TYR A 7 5.91 -13.65 4.44
C TYR A 7 4.62 -12.83 4.45
N LYS A 8 3.46 -13.49 4.56
CA LYS A 8 2.15 -12.84 4.59
C LYS A 8 2.05 -11.83 5.74
N GLN A 9 2.44 -12.23 6.95
CA GLN A 9 2.44 -11.36 8.14
C GLN A 9 3.31 -10.12 7.95
N LYS A 10 4.47 -10.26 7.28
CA LYS A 10 5.33 -9.13 6.97
C LYS A 10 4.61 -8.12 6.09
N ILE A 11 4.02 -8.57 4.97
CA ILE A 11 3.34 -7.65 4.04
C ILE A 11 2.08 -7.06 4.68
N GLU A 12 1.34 -7.82 5.49
CA GLU A 12 0.20 -7.31 6.27
C GLU A 12 0.63 -6.16 7.20
N ALA A 13 1.72 -6.32 7.94
CA ALA A 13 2.23 -5.26 8.82
C ALA A 13 2.69 -4.02 8.03
N GLU A 14 3.33 -4.20 6.88
CA GLU A 14 3.74 -3.08 6.03
C GLU A 14 2.52 -2.38 5.39
N LEU A 15 1.47 -3.14 5.06
CA LEU A 15 0.21 -2.62 4.57
C LEU A 15 -0.53 -1.79 5.63
N ASP A 16 -0.59 -2.25 6.87
CA ASP A 16 -1.17 -1.49 8.00
C ASP A 16 -0.46 -0.14 8.16
N MET A 17 0.87 -0.11 7.99
CA MET A 17 1.63 1.14 8.01
C MET A 17 1.28 2.07 6.84
N ALA A 18 1.02 1.52 5.65
CA ALA A 18 0.60 2.30 4.49
C ALA A 18 -0.80 2.90 4.70
N GLU A 19 -1.74 2.14 5.26
CA GLU A 19 -3.09 2.63 5.61
C GLU A 19 -3.05 3.75 6.65
N ALA A 20 -2.19 3.61 7.67
CA ALA A 20 -2.00 4.65 8.67
C ALA A 20 -1.47 5.95 8.04
N LYS A 21 -0.45 5.87 7.17
CA LYS A 21 0.07 7.03 6.44
C LYS A 21 -0.98 7.66 5.53
N MET A 22 -1.77 6.86 4.83
CA MET A 22 -2.85 7.38 4.00
C MET A 22 -3.92 8.09 4.82
N THR A 23 -4.22 7.60 6.02
CA THR A 23 -5.12 8.28 6.96
C THR A 23 -4.56 9.63 7.40
N GLU A 24 -3.26 9.69 7.68
CA GLU A 24 -2.55 10.94 7.97
C GLU A 24 -2.64 11.93 6.79
N PHE A 25 -2.35 11.48 5.57
CA PHE A 25 -2.44 12.30 4.36
C PHE A 25 -3.87 12.80 4.10
N LYS A 26 -4.89 11.96 4.31
CA LYS A 26 -6.30 12.37 4.25
C LYS A 26 -6.61 13.46 5.26
N ALA A 27 -6.04 13.41 6.46
CA ALA A 27 -6.22 14.45 7.48
C ALA A 27 -5.51 15.76 7.08
N GLN A 28 -4.26 15.69 6.62
CA GLN A 28 -3.51 16.87 6.13
C GLN A 28 -4.18 17.53 4.94
N MET A 29 -4.71 16.74 3.99
CA MET A 29 -5.48 17.24 2.85
C MET A 29 -6.67 18.09 3.31
N LYS A 30 -7.43 17.64 4.30
CA LYS A 30 -8.59 18.39 4.83
C LYS A 30 -8.22 19.74 5.46
N LEU A 31 -6.98 19.90 5.92
CA LEU A 31 -6.47 21.15 6.48
C LEU A 31 -5.85 22.08 5.42
N SER A 32 -5.71 21.60 4.18
CA SER A 32 -5.03 22.31 3.10
C SER A 32 -5.99 23.18 2.28
N SER A 33 -5.45 24.11 1.49
CA SER A 33 -6.24 24.95 0.58
C SER A 33 -6.95 24.11 -0.50
N ALA A 34 -8.00 24.67 -1.12
CA ALA A 34 -8.77 23.97 -2.16
C ALA A 34 -7.90 23.49 -3.35
N ASP A 35 -6.94 24.30 -3.78
CA ASP A 35 -6.00 23.92 -4.86
C ASP A 35 -5.09 22.76 -4.45
N ALA A 36 -4.60 22.78 -3.20
CA ALA A 36 -3.77 21.70 -2.67
C ALA A 36 -4.59 20.41 -2.48
N GLN A 37 -5.86 20.51 -2.08
CA GLN A 37 -6.76 19.36 -1.96
C GLN A 37 -6.92 18.60 -3.28
N LEU A 38 -7.01 19.30 -4.43
CA LEU A 38 -7.11 18.65 -5.75
C LEU A 38 -5.85 17.85 -6.07
N SER A 39 -4.66 18.39 -5.78
CA SER A 39 -3.40 17.68 -5.97
C SER A 39 -3.32 16.44 -5.08
N TYR A 40 -3.62 16.60 -3.80
CA TYR A 40 -3.58 15.53 -2.81
C TYR A 40 -4.59 14.41 -3.06
N ALA A 41 -5.78 14.73 -3.57
CA ALA A 41 -6.82 13.75 -3.87
C ALA A 41 -6.33 12.66 -4.82
N LYS A 42 -5.57 13.03 -5.86
CA LYS A 42 -5.00 12.08 -6.82
C LYS A 42 -4.00 11.11 -6.17
N HIS A 43 -3.16 11.62 -5.26
CA HIS A 43 -2.20 10.79 -4.54
C HIS A 43 -2.89 9.85 -3.56
N ILE A 44 -3.91 10.32 -2.86
CA ILE A 44 -4.71 9.50 -1.95
C ILE A 44 -5.46 8.40 -2.71
N GLU A 45 -6.03 8.70 -3.87
CA GLU A 45 -6.70 7.70 -4.72
C GLU A 45 -5.72 6.61 -5.20
N THR A 46 -4.51 7.02 -5.61
CA THR A 46 -3.45 6.08 -5.99
C THR A 46 -3.07 5.15 -4.83
N LEU A 47 -2.97 5.69 -3.61
CA LEU A 47 -2.70 4.90 -2.41
C LEU A 47 -3.83 3.92 -2.08
N ASP A 48 -5.08 4.36 -2.17
CA ASP A 48 -6.27 3.55 -1.91
C ASP A 48 -6.30 2.34 -2.86
N HIS A 49 -6.07 2.58 -4.15
CA HIS A 49 -5.99 1.53 -5.16
C HIS A 49 -4.82 0.56 -4.91
N GLY A 50 -3.64 1.06 -4.52
CA GLY A 50 -2.49 0.23 -4.21
C GLY A 50 -2.70 -0.66 -2.98
N ILE A 51 -3.35 -0.12 -1.94
CA ILE A 51 -3.74 -0.85 -0.73
C ILE A 51 -4.68 -2.00 -1.09
N GLU A 52 -5.76 -1.72 -1.83
CA GLU A 52 -6.74 -2.73 -2.21
C GLU A 52 -6.13 -3.80 -3.13
N ALA A 53 -5.30 -3.42 -4.10
CA ALA A 53 -4.59 -4.37 -4.95
C ALA A 53 -3.69 -5.31 -4.13
N THR A 54 -2.96 -4.77 -3.15
CA THR A 54 -2.09 -5.57 -2.27
C THR A 54 -2.91 -6.51 -1.39
N LYS A 55 -4.04 -6.05 -0.82
CA LYS A 55 -4.97 -6.90 -0.05
C LYS A 55 -5.49 -8.07 -0.85
N ILE A 56 -5.92 -7.83 -2.09
CA ILE A 56 -6.41 -8.87 -2.99
C ILE A 56 -5.31 -9.91 -3.23
N LYS A 57 -4.08 -9.48 -3.52
CA LYS A 57 -2.94 -10.39 -3.73
C LYS A 57 -2.57 -11.16 -2.46
N LEU A 58 -2.61 -10.54 -1.29
CA LEU A 58 -2.38 -11.23 -0.01
C LEU A 58 -3.46 -12.27 0.29
N LYS A 59 -4.70 -12.00 -0.08
CA LYS A 59 -5.80 -12.95 0.06
C LYS A 59 -5.57 -14.17 -0.86
N GLU A 60 -5.25 -13.93 -2.13
CA GLU A 60 -4.89 -15.00 -3.08
C GLU A 60 -3.70 -15.84 -2.57
N LEU A 61 -2.69 -15.20 -1.99
CA LEU A 61 -1.55 -15.88 -1.37
C LEU A 61 -1.99 -16.76 -0.18
N GLY A 62 -2.88 -16.25 0.66
CA GLY A 62 -3.41 -17.00 1.81
C GLY A 62 -4.16 -18.28 1.40
N GLU A 63 -4.90 -18.22 0.29
CA GLU A 63 -5.63 -19.34 -0.30
C GLU A 63 -4.73 -20.33 -1.06
N ALA A 64 -3.48 -19.94 -1.35
CA ALA A 64 -2.51 -20.77 -2.06
C ALA A 64 -2.01 -21.95 -1.21
N GLY A 65 -1.81 -23.11 -1.85
CA GLY A 65 -1.09 -24.23 -1.27
C GLY A 65 0.43 -24.00 -1.24
N GLU A 66 1.14 -24.82 -0.46
CA GLU A 66 2.61 -24.77 -0.32
C GLU A 66 3.37 -24.97 -1.64
N ASP A 67 2.77 -25.62 -2.64
CA ASP A 67 3.40 -25.83 -3.96
C ASP A 67 3.14 -24.69 -4.97
N ALA A 68 2.29 -23.72 -4.61
CA ALA A 68 1.82 -22.67 -5.50
C ALA A 68 2.11 -21.25 -5.00
N TRP A 69 2.35 -21.07 -3.70
CA TRP A 69 2.49 -19.73 -3.10
C TRP A 69 3.67 -18.93 -3.66
N GLU A 70 4.80 -19.57 -3.99
CA GLU A 70 5.97 -18.89 -4.57
C GLU A 70 5.63 -18.17 -5.88
N ARG A 71 4.73 -18.73 -6.70
CA ARG A 71 4.28 -18.09 -7.95
C ARG A 71 3.36 -16.89 -7.70
N ILE A 72 2.59 -16.94 -6.61
CA ILE A 72 1.68 -15.84 -6.23
C ILE A 72 2.46 -14.73 -5.53
N GLN A 73 3.56 -15.07 -4.84
CA GLN A 73 4.45 -14.14 -4.16
C GLN A 73 4.91 -13.01 -5.10
N GLU A 74 5.32 -13.33 -6.32
CA GLU A 74 5.75 -12.30 -7.31
C GLU A 74 4.66 -11.26 -7.58
N GLY A 75 3.39 -11.69 -7.62
CA GLY A 75 2.24 -10.79 -7.77
C GLY A 75 2.00 -9.92 -6.53
N VAL A 76 2.24 -10.45 -5.33
CA VAL A 76 2.22 -9.67 -4.08
C VAL A 76 3.34 -8.64 -4.07
N GLU A 77 4.56 -9.03 -4.43
CA GLU A 77 5.72 -8.14 -4.46
C GLU A 77 5.55 -6.99 -5.46
N SER A 78 4.97 -7.28 -6.63
CA SER A 78 4.69 -6.25 -7.63
C SER A 78 3.64 -5.24 -7.15
N ALA A 79 2.53 -5.72 -6.56
CA ALA A 79 1.49 -4.87 -6.01
C ALA A 79 2.00 -4.02 -4.84
N TRP A 80 2.71 -4.67 -3.90
CA TRP A 80 3.29 -4.01 -2.75
C TRP A 80 4.37 -3.00 -3.14
N GLY A 81 5.25 -3.33 -4.10
CA GLY A 81 6.27 -2.41 -4.60
C GLY A 81 5.66 -1.13 -5.16
N SER A 82 4.61 -1.27 -5.97
CA SER A 82 3.86 -0.13 -6.53
C SER A 82 3.23 0.74 -5.44
N LEU A 83 2.62 0.11 -4.42
CA LEU A 83 2.06 0.83 -3.27
C LEU A 83 3.16 1.56 -2.46
N SER A 84 4.26 0.88 -2.16
CA SER A 84 5.39 1.45 -1.42
C SER A 84 5.93 2.70 -2.13
N ASP A 85 6.06 2.66 -3.45
CA ASP A 85 6.52 3.81 -4.22
C ASP A 85 5.49 4.95 -4.23
N ALA A 86 4.19 4.64 -4.36
CA ALA A 86 3.14 5.64 -4.21
C ALA A 86 3.14 6.30 -2.81
N VAL A 87 3.43 5.54 -1.74
CA VAL A 87 3.58 6.07 -0.37
C VAL A 87 4.76 7.02 -0.28
N LYS A 88 5.90 6.69 -0.89
CA LYS A 88 7.09 7.56 -0.91
C LYS A 88 6.80 8.86 -1.68
N ASP A 89 6.16 8.75 -2.84
CA ASP A 89 5.79 9.90 -3.66
C ASP A 89 4.82 10.82 -2.93
N ALA A 90 3.75 10.26 -2.35
CA ALA A 90 2.83 11.03 -1.52
C ALA A 90 3.56 11.70 -0.35
N SER A 91 4.40 10.96 0.38
CA SER A 91 5.19 11.49 1.49
C SER A 91 6.05 12.69 1.08
N ALA A 92 6.66 12.66 -0.11
CA ALA A 92 7.47 13.77 -0.61
C ALA A 92 6.66 15.04 -0.89
N ILE A 93 5.38 14.91 -1.24
CA ILE A 93 4.49 16.02 -1.54
C ILE A 93 3.88 16.57 -0.24
N PHE A 94 3.46 15.70 0.67
CA PHE A 94 2.89 16.10 1.97
C PHE A 94 3.94 16.68 2.94
N ASN A 95 5.19 16.21 2.88
CA ASN A 95 6.27 16.69 3.77
C ASN A 95 7.04 17.90 3.23
N LYS A 96 6.73 18.37 2.01
CA LYS A 96 7.29 19.62 1.49
C LYS A 96 6.65 20.81 2.22
N LYS A 97 7.29 21.22 3.32
CA LYS A 97 7.09 22.53 3.95
C LYS A 97 7.77 23.64 3.18
#